data_AF-W4PGA6-F1
#
_entry.id   AF-W4PGA6-F1
#
_cell.length_a   1.000
_cell.length_b   1.000
_cell.length_c   1.000
_cell.angle_alpha   90.00
_cell.angle_beta   90.00
_cell.angle_gamma   90.00
#
_symmetry.space_group_name_H-M   'P 1'
#
loop_
_entity.id
_entity.type
_entity.pdbx_description
1 polymer ?
#
loop_
_entity_poly.entity_id
_entity_poly.type
_entity_poly.pdbx_seq_one_letter_code
_entity_poly.pdbx_strand_id
1 'polypeptide(L)'
;MMKKVFLICLSLTLYGNIQAQKITVKTGIEVLKREQFKCLEGKRVGLITNPTGVDNRMKSTIDILHQAPNVDLVALYGPEHGVRGDVHAGDKVEDMKDAATGLPVYSLYGKTRKPAPEMLKDIDVLVYDIQDIGCRSFTYISTMGLAMEAAAENGKEFVVLDRPNPLGGIKIEGNLTEDDCVSFVSQFKIPYLYGLTAGELALMLNGERMLKDKKQCKLHVVKMKGWKRKMDYRQTGLQWVPSSPHIPHPHSAFFYPVSGILGELQYMSIGVGYTIPFQMFAAAWIEAEKLAKRLNGLNVPGVVFRPIHIKPFYSIGKGEHLQGVQVHITDFKKAPLSEIQFLVMQEAAALYPDRAIFDHADKGRFRMFDLVSGSKQIRERFSKRNRWEDIRDYWYKDVEDFRKLSKKYYLYK
;
A
#
# COMPACT_ATOMS: atom_id res chain seq x y z
N MET A 1 -76.46 -24.46 -14.00
CA MET A 1 -75.49 -24.37 -12.88
C MET A 1 -74.09 -24.60 -13.47
N MET A 2 -73.31 -23.57 -13.80
CA MET A 2 -72.33 -22.87 -12.92
C MET A 2 -71.35 -23.86 -12.25
N LYS A 3 -70.02 -23.79 -12.38
CA LYS A 3 -69.07 -22.72 -12.73
C LYS A 3 -67.73 -23.37 -13.16
N LYS A 4 -67.05 -22.76 -14.14
CA LYS A 4 -65.64 -23.03 -14.49
C LYS A 4 -64.73 -22.56 -13.33
N VAL A 5 -63.84 -23.43 -12.85
CA VAL A 5 -62.75 -23.07 -11.93
C VAL A 5 -61.49 -22.92 -12.78
N PHE A 6 -61.00 -21.68 -12.90
CA PHE A 6 -59.72 -21.35 -13.51
C PHE A 6 -58.69 -21.28 -12.38
N LEU A 7 -57.73 -22.19 -12.36
CA LEU A 7 -56.60 -22.17 -11.45
C LEU A 7 -55.49 -21.34 -12.12
N ILE A 8 -55.27 -20.10 -11.65
CA ILE A 8 -54.13 -19.28 -12.07
C ILE A 8 -53.00 -19.52 -11.07
N CYS A 9 -51.99 -20.30 -11.48
CA CYS A 9 -50.71 -20.38 -10.77
C CYS A 9 -49.95 -19.05 -10.96
N LEU A 10 -49.88 -18.24 -9.92
CA LEU A 10 -49.02 -17.05 -9.88
C LEU A 10 -47.60 -17.47 -9.45
N SER A 11 -46.76 -17.85 -10.41
CA SER A 11 -45.32 -18.03 -10.18
C SER A 11 -44.65 -16.65 -10.12
N LEU A 12 -44.50 -16.11 -8.91
CA LEU A 12 -43.64 -14.95 -8.65
C LEU A 12 -42.16 -15.40 -8.73
N THR A 13 -41.57 -15.29 -9.90
CA THR A 13 -40.11 -15.32 -10.07
C THR A 13 -39.54 -14.03 -9.47
N LEU A 14 -39.14 -14.09 -8.20
CA LEU A 14 -38.22 -13.13 -7.59
C LEU A 14 -36.87 -13.23 -8.31
N TYR A 15 -36.72 -12.45 -9.38
CA TYR A 15 -35.40 -12.13 -9.92
C TYR A 15 -34.66 -11.31 -8.87
N GLY A 16 -33.88 -12.00 -8.03
CA GLY A 16 -32.85 -11.35 -7.24
C GLY A 16 -31.90 -10.66 -8.20
N ASN A 17 -31.94 -9.33 -8.25
CA ASN A 17 -30.97 -8.54 -8.99
C ASN A 17 -29.59 -8.78 -8.36
N ILE A 18 -28.83 -9.72 -8.92
CA ILE A 18 -27.38 -9.79 -8.75
C ILE A 18 -26.83 -8.59 -9.52
N GLN A 19 -26.88 -7.40 -8.91
CA GLN A 19 -26.36 -6.20 -9.52
C GLN A 19 -24.84 -6.23 -9.39
N ALA A 20 -24.15 -6.50 -10.51
CA ALA A 20 -22.69 -6.41 -10.57
C ALA A 20 -22.22 -5.05 -10.05
N GLN A 21 -21.15 -5.06 -9.24
CA GLN A 21 -20.57 -3.83 -8.68
C GLN A 21 -20.19 -2.87 -9.82
N LYS A 22 -20.86 -1.73 -9.88
CA LYS A 22 -20.64 -0.75 -10.94
C LYS A 22 -19.30 -0.03 -10.72
N ILE A 23 -18.35 -0.21 -11.64
CA ILE A 23 -17.10 0.55 -11.67
C ILE A 23 -17.40 2.01 -11.99
N THR A 24 -16.99 2.92 -11.10
CA THR A 24 -17.23 4.37 -11.21
C THR A 24 -15.99 5.18 -11.57
N VAL A 25 -14.82 4.53 -11.61
CA VAL A 25 -13.52 5.14 -11.90
C VAL A 25 -12.93 4.52 -13.16
N LYS A 26 -12.37 5.36 -14.05
CA LYS A 26 -11.47 4.91 -15.12
C LYS A 26 -10.05 5.11 -14.65
N THR A 27 -9.34 4.02 -14.37
CA THR A 27 -7.91 4.01 -14.01
C THR A 27 -7.05 4.53 -15.15
N GLY A 28 -5.76 4.79 -14.90
CA GLY A 28 -4.81 5.22 -15.92
C GLY A 28 -4.80 4.32 -17.15
N ILE A 29 -4.82 2.99 -16.98
CA ILE A 29 -4.88 2.03 -18.09
C ILE A 29 -6.20 2.11 -18.89
N GLU A 30 -7.34 2.33 -18.23
CA GLU A 30 -8.62 2.54 -18.92
C GLU A 30 -8.65 3.85 -19.72
N VAL A 31 -7.99 4.89 -19.20
CA VAL A 31 -7.85 6.18 -19.89
C VAL A 31 -6.90 6.04 -21.08
N LEU A 32 -5.75 5.37 -20.90
CA LEU A 32 -4.77 5.11 -21.94
C LEU A 32 -5.36 4.32 -23.12
N LYS A 33 -6.11 3.25 -22.83
CA LYS A 33 -6.83 2.47 -23.85
C LYS A 33 -7.81 3.34 -24.65
N ARG A 34 -8.59 4.19 -23.97
CA ARG A 34 -9.54 5.08 -24.64
C ARG A 34 -8.83 6.09 -25.54
N GLU A 35 -7.65 6.54 -25.12
CA GLU A 35 -6.79 7.46 -25.89
C GLU A 35 -5.93 6.72 -26.91
N GLN A 36 -6.23 5.44 -27.18
CA GLN A 36 -5.58 4.61 -28.18
C GLN A 36 -4.06 4.58 -28.02
N PHE A 37 -3.57 4.62 -26.76
CA PHE A 37 -2.15 4.56 -26.43
C PHE A 37 -1.30 5.70 -27.04
N LYS A 38 -1.93 6.81 -27.46
CA LYS A 38 -1.28 7.89 -28.24
C LYS A 38 0.02 8.42 -27.63
N CYS A 39 0.15 8.49 -26.30
CA CYS A 39 1.37 8.97 -25.65
C CYS A 39 2.56 8.00 -25.76
N LEU A 40 2.35 6.77 -26.23
CA LEU A 40 3.35 5.71 -26.37
C LEU A 40 3.74 5.43 -27.84
N GLU A 41 3.04 6.01 -28.82
CA GLU A 41 3.30 5.77 -30.23
C GLU A 41 4.73 6.17 -30.62
N GLY A 42 5.39 5.30 -31.39
CA GLY A 42 6.76 5.53 -31.88
C GLY A 42 7.86 5.46 -30.80
N LYS A 43 7.56 4.94 -29.61
CA LYS A 43 8.52 4.78 -28.50
C LYS A 43 8.69 3.30 -28.17
N ARG A 44 9.92 2.90 -27.83
CA ARG A 44 10.19 1.60 -27.20
C ARG A 44 9.81 1.67 -25.73
N VAL A 45 8.84 0.86 -25.32
CA VAL A 45 8.20 0.91 -24.02
C VAL A 45 8.81 -0.13 -23.08
N GLY A 46 9.27 0.33 -21.92
CA GLY A 46 9.50 -0.51 -20.75
C GLY A 46 8.34 -0.41 -19.77
N LEU A 47 7.88 -1.52 -19.21
CA LEU A 47 6.74 -1.54 -18.27
C LEU A 47 7.14 -2.02 -16.87
N ILE A 48 7.01 -1.13 -15.88
CA ILE A 48 7.09 -1.46 -14.46
C ILE A 48 5.70 -1.84 -13.98
N THR A 49 5.51 -3.11 -13.65
CA THR A 49 4.20 -3.62 -13.24
C THR A 49 4.30 -4.88 -12.38
N ASN A 50 3.15 -5.32 -11.88
CA ASN A 50 2.97 -6.56 -11.15
C ASN A 50 1.52 -7.08 -11.39
N PRO A 51 1.04 -8.14 -10.71
CA PRO A 51 -0.32 -8.67 -10.94
C PRO A 51 -1.46 -7.66 -10.74
N THR A 52 -1.23 -6.56 -10.03
CA THR A 52 -2.25 -5.52 -9.83
C THR A 52 -2.45 -4.60 -11.04
N GLY A 53 -1.50 -4.62 -11.98
CA GLY A 53 -1.54 -3.88 -13.24
C GLY A 53 -2.52 -4.50 -14.22
N VAL A 54 -3.83 -4.34 -13.94
CA VAL A 54 -4.92 -4.87 -14.77
C VAL A 54 -5.96 -3.82 -15.12
N ASP A 55 -6.70 -4.06 -16.19
CA ASP A 55 -7.87 -3.29 -16.60
C ASP A 55 -9.17 -3.75 -15.91
N ASN A 56 -10.31 -3.13 -16.26
CA ASN A 56 -11.62 -3.46 -15.67
C ASN A 56 -12.10 -4.90 -15.95
N ARG A 57 -11.44 -5.62 -16.87
CA ARG A 57 -11.72 -7.02 -17.23
C ARG A 57 -10.66 -7.98 -16.68
N MET A 58 -9.83 -7.52 -15.74
CA MET A 58 -8.72 -8.27 -15.15
C MET A 58 -7.67 -8.70 -16.17
N LYS A 59 -7.58 -8.03 -17.32
CA LYS A 59 -6.52 -8.28 -18.29
C LYS A 59 -5.29 -7.48 -17.89
N SER A 60 -4.12 -8.13 -17.84
CA SER A 60 -2.85 -7.49 -17.50
C SER A 60 -2.49 -6.37 -18.48
N THR A 61 -1.94 -5.29 -17.95
CA THR A 61 -1.35 -4.19 -18.73
C THR A 61 -0.24 -4.68 -19.64
N ILE A 62 0.48 -5.74 -19.25
CA ILE A 62 1.47 -6.42 -20.10
C ILE A 62 0.82 -6.86 -21.41
N ASP A 63 -0.25 -7.66 -21.30
CA ASP A 63 -0.91 -8.26 -22.46
C ASP A 63 -1.72 -7.22 -23.25
N ILE A 64 -2.16 -6.13 -22.61
CA ILE A 64 -2.82 -5.01 -23.28
C ILE A 64 -1.84 -4.25 -24.17
N LEU A 65 -0.66 -3.89 -23.63
CA LEU A 65 0.33 -3.13 -24.39
C LEU A 65 1.00 -4.00 -25.46
N HIS A 66 1.30 -5.27 -25.16
CA HIS A 66 1.90 -6.20 -26.12
C HIS A 66 1.00 -6.48 -27.33
N GLN A 67 -0.33 -6.46 -27.16
CA GLN A 67 -1.29 -6.71 -28.24
C GLN A 67 -1.72 -5.44 -28.98
N ALA A 68 -1.33 -4.26 -28.51
CA ALA A 68 -1.68 -3.00 -29.16
C ALA A 68 -0.73 -2.75 -30.35
N PRO A 69 -1.24 -2.71 -31.60
CA PRO A 69 -0.38 -2.69 -32.80
C PRO A 69 0.44 -1.39 -32.94
N ASN A 70 0.08 -0.33 -32.23
CA ASN A 70 0.78 0.95 -32.23
C ASN A 70 1.69 1.15 -31.00
N VAL A 71 1.94 0.09 -30.22
CA VAL A 71 2.82 0.11 -29.04
C VAL A 71 3.93 -0.92 -29.21
N ASP A 72 5.18 -0.48 -29.07
CA ASP A 72 6.36 -1.35 -29.10
C ASP A 72 6.81 -1.66 -27.66
N LEU A 73 6.20 -2.67 -27.04
CA LEU A 73 6.58 -3.12 -25.69
C LEU A 73 7.78 -4.06 -25.75
N VAL A 74 8.92 -3.63 -25.21
CA VAL A 74 10.21 -4.33 -25.39
C VAL A 74 10.82 -4.88 -24.10
N ALA A 75 10.38 -4.43 -22.92
CA ALA A 75 10.93 -4.88 -21.64
C ALA A 75 9.93 -4.78 -20.47
N LEU A 76 10.05 -5.70 -19.51
CA LEU A 76 9.26 -5.72 -18.28
C LEU A 76 10.16 -5.56 -17.05
N TYR A 77 9.64 -4.90 -16.02
CA TYR A 77 10.36 -4.62 -14.78
C TYR A 77 9.48 -4.98 -13.58
N GLY A 78 9.91 -5.96 -12.80
CA GLY A 78 9.18 -6.46 -11.64
C GLY A 78 9.66 -5.82 -10.34
N PRO A 79 8.78 -5.27 -9.49
CA PRO A 79 9.14 -4.78 -8.16
C PRO A 79 9.30 -5.98 -7.18
N GLU A 80 9.18 -5.71 -5.88
CA GLU A 80 8.98 -6.74 -4.87
C GLU A 80 7.81 -7.68 -5.25
N HIS A 81 8.05 -9.00 -5.20
CA HIS A 81 7.16 -10.10 -5.64
C HIS A 81 7.07 -10.35 -7.16
N GLY A 82 7.90 -9.68 -7.97
CA GLY A 82 8.02 -9.97 -9.40
C GLY A 82 6.86 -9.47 -10.29
N VAL A 83 6.98 -9.68 -11.60
CA VAL A 83 6.03 -9.17 -12.61
C VAL A 83 4.73 -9.98 -12.65
N ARG A 84 4.83 -11.31 -12.62
CA ARG A 84 3.66 -12.22 -12.68
C ARG A 84 3.22 -12.73 -11.31
N GLY A 85 3.89 -12.31 -10.23
CA GLY A 85 3.57 -12.71 -8.85
C GLY A 85 4.02 -14.13 -8.50
N ASP A 86 4.88 -14.71 -9.33
CA ASP A 86 5.40 -16.08 -9.27
C ASP A 86 6.73 -16.20 -8.49
N VAL A 87 7.15 -15.12 -7.83
CA VAL A 87 8.43 -15.03 -7.10
C VAL A 87 8.19 -14.59 -5.66
N HIS A 88 8.78 -15.27 -4.67
CA HIS A 88 8.69 -14.84 -3.28
C HIS A 88 9.55 -13.59 -3.01
N ALA A 89 9.17 -12.79 -2.01
CA ALA A 89 10.01 -11.67 -1.58
C ALA A 89 11.36 -12.19 -1.07
N GLY A 90 12.44 -11.69 -1.66
CA GLY A 90 13.82 -12.07 -1.31
C GLY A 90 14.47 -13.08 -2.24
N ASP A 91 13.72 -13.70 -3.17
CA ASP A 91 14.28 -14.62 -4.15
C ASP A 91 15.20 -13.88 -5.14
N LYS A 92 16.27 -14.56 -5.56
CA LYS A 92 17.12 -14.08 -6.67
C LYS A 92 16.38 -14.33 -7.98
N VAL A 93 16.12 -13.27 -8.71
CA VAL A 93 15.60 -13.33 -10.07
C VAL A 93 16.76 -13.01 -11.00
N GLU A 94 17.34 -14.02 -11.63
CA GLU A 94 18.31 -13.86 -12.72
C GLU A 94 17.55 -13.74 -14.05
N ASP A 95 18.10 -12.96 -14.99
CA ASP A 95 17.52 -12.55 -16.28
C ASP A 95 16.46 -13.52 -16.86
N MET A 96 15.18 -13.21 -16.61
CA MET A 96 14.06 -14.03 -17.06
C MET A 96 13.46 -13.49 -18.35
N LYS A 97 12.79 -14.36 -19.10
CA LYS A 97 11.85 -13.97 -20.15
C LYS A 97 10.44 -14.28 -19.70
N ASP A 98 9.50 -13.39 -19.99
CA ASP A 98 8.08 -13.64 -19.76
C ASP A 98 7.60 -14.71 -20.75
N ALA A 99 7.06 -15.83 -20.25
CA ALA A 99 6.73 -16.97 -21.10
C ALA A 99 5.65 -16.67 -22.14
N ALA A 100 4.72 -15.74 -21.84
CA ALA A 100 3.60 -15.42 -22.72
C ALA A 100 4.00 -14.47 -23.86
N THR A 101 4.91 -13.52 -23.58
CA THR A 101 5.30 -12.46 -24.54
C THR A 101 6.70 -12.62 -25.11
N GLY A 102 7.55 -13.45 -24.49
CA GLY A 102 8.96 -13.63 -24.84
C GLY A 102 9.87 -12.47 -24.42
N LEU A 103 9.32 -11.42 -23.77
CA LEU A 103 10.03 -10.20 -23.42
C LEU A 103 11.01 -10.40 -22.26
N PRO A 104 12.16 -9.70 -22.24
CA PRO A 104 13.05 -9.69 -21.08
C PRO A 104 12.36 -9.10 -19.85
N VAL A 105 12.64 -9.68 -18.68
CA VAL A 105 12.10 -9.32 -17.38
C VAL A 105 13.25 -8.98 -16.42
N TYR A 106 13.30 -7.73 -15.99
CA TYR A 106 14.29 -7.23 -15.02
C TYR A 106 13.70 -7.17 -13.61
N SER A 107 14.45 -7.62 -12.62
CA SER A 107 14.06 -7.47 -11.21
C SER A 107 14.53 -6.13 -10.65
N LEU A 108 13.58 -5.37 -10.08
CA LEU A 108 13.81 -4.12 -9.36
C LEU A 108 13.76 -4.32 -7.83
N TYR A 109 14.27 -5.46 -7.36
CA TYR A 109 14.34 -5.82 -5.95
C TYR A 109 15.74 -6.36 -5.54
N GLY A 110 15.96 -6.50 -4.24
CA GLY A 110 17.21 -7.06 -3.71
C GLY A 110 18.40 -6.14 -3.97
N LYS A 111 19.38 -6.62 -4.76
CA LYS A 111 20.59 -5.87 -5.13
C LYS A 111 20.31 -4.74 -6.11
N THR A 112 19.29 -4.88 -6.95
CA THR A 112 19.00 -3.93 -8.03
C THR A 112 17.62 -3.33 -7.79
N ARG A 113 17.52 -2.29 -6.96
CA ARG A 113 16.22 -1.62 -6.66
C ARG A 113 15.93 -0.41 -7.56
N LYS A 114 16.99 0.11 -8.16
CA LYS A 114 16.97 1.18 -9.15
C LYS A 114 17.41 0.56 -10.49
N PRO A 115 16.68 0.80 -11.60
CA PRO A 115 17.11 0.30 -12.91
C PRO A 115 18.53 0.78 -13.25
N ALA A 116 19.40 -0.15 -13.64
CA ALA A 116 20.73 0.19 -14.12
C ALA A 116 20.65 0.79 -15.55
N PRO A 117 21.62 1.63 -15.97
CA PRO A 117 21.64 2.17 -17.35
C PRO A 117 21.48 1.12 -18.44
N GLU A 118 22.11 -0.04 -18.28
CA GLU A 118 22.00 -1.18 -19.20
C GLU A 118 20.58 -1.73 -19.33
N MET A 119 19.79 -1.66 -18.27
CA MET A 119 18.38 -2.06 -18.29
C MET A 119 17.50 -1.04 -18.98
N LEU A 120 18.00 0.17 -19.27
CA LEU A 120 17.24 1.29 -19.85
C LEU A 120 17.66 1.62 -21.28
N LYS A 121 18.75 1.02 -21.79
CA LYS A 121 19.32 1.38 -23.11
C LYS A 121 18.35 1.11 -24.27
N ASP A 122 17.55 0.06 -24.14
CA ASP A 122 16.67 -0.43 -25.20
C ASP A 122 15.26 0.18 -25.15
N ILE A 123 15.00 1.11 -24.23
CA ILE A 123 13.71 1.79 -24.09
C ILE A 123 13.85 3.31 -24.27
N ASP A 124 12.74 3.95 -24.63
CA ASP A 124 12.61 5.41 -24.71
C ASP A 124 11.70 5.96 -23.60
N VAL A 125 10.78 5.12 -23.11
CA VAL A 125 9.84 5.47 -22.03
C VAL A 125 9.66 4.31 -21.04
N LEU A 126 9.65 4.63 -19.75
CA LEU A 126 9.18 3.73 -18.69
C LEU A 126 7.72 4.05 -18.35
N VAL A 127 6.86 3.04 -18.40
CA VAL A 127 5.47 3.11 -17.94
C VAL A 127 5.38 2.44 -16.57
N TYR A 128 4.74 3.08 -15.60
CA TYR A 128 4.46 2.54 -14.28
C TYR A 128 2.97 2.28 -14.10
N ASP A 129 2.60 1.04 -13.80
CA ASP A 129 1.21 0.63 -13.52
C ASP A 129 1.15 -0.43 -12.41
N ILE A 130 1.08 0.04 -11.16
CA ILE A 130 1.00 -0.79 -9.94
C ILE A 130 0.03 -0.15 -8.95
N GLN A 131 -0.82 -0.96 -8.31
CA GLN A 131 -1.67 -0.55 -7.20
C GLN A 131 -0.87 -0.58 -5.89
N ASP A 132 -0.56 0.60 -5.34
CA ASP A 132 0.00 0.75 -3.99
C ASP A 132 -1.10 0.83 -2.91
N ILE A 133 -0.70 1.04 -1.64
CA ILE A 133 -1.62 1.05 -0.49
C ILE A 133 -1.71 2.40 0.26
N GLY A 134 -1.10 3.47 -0.24
CA GLY A 134 -1.14 4.79 0.40
C GLY A 134 -0.28 4.94 1.66
N CYS A 135 0.66 4.02 1.88
CA CYS A 135 1.56 3.99 3.04
C CYS A 135 3.03 3.99 2.62
N ARG A 136 3.85 4.81 3.28
CA ARG A 136 5.25 5.10 2.90
C ARG A 136 6.15 3.88 2.87
N SER A 137 5.96 2.95 3.80
CA SER A 137 6.79 1.74 3.89
C SER A 137 6.42 0.65 2.90
N PHE A 138 5.37 0.85 2.09
CA PHE A 138 5.02 -0.07 1.02
C PHE A 138 5.83 0.27 -0.24
N THR A 139 6.78 -0.59 -0.57
CA THR A 139 7.98 -0.24 -1.37
C THR A 139 7.73 0.07 -2.85
N TYR A 140 6.52 -0.14 -3.36
CA TYR A 140 6.19 0.15 -4.76
C TYR A 140 6.35 1.62 -5.14
N ILE A 141 6.09 2.55 -4.21
CA ILE A 141 6.36 3.97 -4.45
C ILE A 141 7.86 4.28 -4.42
N SER A 142 8.66 3.54 -3.64
CA SER A 142 10.12 3.63 -3.65
C SER A 142 10.68 3.17 -4.98
N THR A 143 10.18 2.03 -5.51
CA THR A 143 10.49 1.58 -6.87
C THR A 143 10.12 2.64 -7.91
N MET A 144 8.93 3.25 -7.80
CA MET A 144 8.50 4.31 -8.72
C MET A 144 9.50 5.47 -8.74
N GLY A 145 9.82 6.06 -7.59
CA GLY A 145 10.70 7.23 -7.57
C GLY A 145 12.17 6.91 -7.90
N LEU A 146 12.69 5.74 -7.54
CA LEU A 146 14.01 5.30 -7.99
C LEU A 146 14.06 5.07 -9.50
N ALA A 147 12.98 4.55 -10.10
CA ALA A 147 12.89 4.42 -11.55
C ALA A 147 12.72 5.77 -12.25
N MET A 148 11.98 6.72 -11.66
CA MET A 148 11.92 8.11 -12.14
C MET A 148 13.30 8.77 -12.11
N GLU A 149 14.08 8.55 -11.05
CA GLU A 149 15.46 9.03 -10.94
C GLU A 149 16.35 8.43 -12.03
N ALA A 150 16.29 7.11 -12.23
CA ALA A 150 17.05 6.45 -13.28
C ALA A 150 16.64 6.94 -14.69
N ALA A 151 15.34 7.17 -14.91
CA ALA A 151 14.84 7.74 -16.16
C ALA A 151 15.39 9.17 -16.38
N ALA A 152 15.36 10.02 -15.35
CA ALA A 152 15.92 11.37 -15.42
C ALA A 152 17.43 11.38 -15.69
N GLU A 153 18.16 10.43 -15.11
CA GLU A 153 19.61 10.29 -15.33
C GLU A 153 19.98 9.83 -16.74
N ASN A 154 19.12 9.05 -17.40
CA ASN A 154 19.37 8.43 -18.70
C ASN A 154 18.54 9.04 -19.84
N GLY A 155 17.93 10.22 -19.61
CA GLY A 155 17.15 10.95 -20.61
C GLY A 155 15.90 10.21 -21.09
N LYS A 156 15.31 9.35 -20.25
CA LYS A 156 14.11 8.57 -20.57
C LYS A 156 12.86 9.31 -20.11
N GLU A 157 11.77 9.13 -20.86
CA GLU A 157 10.45 9.58 -20.43
C GLU A 157 9.89 8.63 -19.36
N PHE A 158 9.07 9.15 -18.45
CA PHE A 158 8.40 8.34 -17.44
C PHE A 158 6.89 8.63 -17.46
N VAL A 159 6.09 7.59 -17.56
CA VAL A 159 4.62 7.65 -17.66
C VAL A 159 4.02 6.91 -16.48
N VAL A 160 3.20 7.58 -15.67
CA VAL A 160 2.43 6.93 -14.59
C VAL A 160 1.00 6.70 -15.06
N LEU A 161 0.55 5.44 -15.08
CA LEU A 161 -0.86 5.09 -15.22
C LEU A 161 -1.50 5.18 -13.83
N ASP A 162 -2.15 6.30 -13.56
CA ASP A 162 -2.52 6.60 -12.18
C ASP A 162 -3.61 5.66 -11.64
N ARG A 163 -3.54 5.37 -10.34
CA ARG A 163 -4.43 4.44 -9.63
C ARG A 163 -4.97 5.06 -8.33
N PRO A 164 -6.12 4.59 -7.82
CA PRO A 164 -6.69 5.07 -6.57
C PRO A 164 -5.73 4.86 -5.41
N ASN A 165 -5.56 5.86 -4.53
CA ASN A 165 -5.07 5.60 -3.19
C ASN A 165 -6.19 4.88 -2.41
N PRO A 166 -5.99 3.64 -1.93
CA PRO A 166 -7.06 2.86 -1.31
C PRO A 166 -7.53 3.42 0.04
N LEU A 167 -6.71 4.23 0.71
CA LEU A 167 -7.03 4.96 1.94
C LEU A 167 -7.75 6.30 1.67
N GLY A 168 -7.97 6.65 0.41
CA GLY A 168 -8.40 7.97 -0.03
C GLY A 168 -7.28 9.01 0.02
N GLY A 169 -7.62 10.23 -0.42
CA GLY A 169 -6.69 11.37 -0.53
C GLY A 169 -6.80 12.38 0.61
N ILE A 170 -7.34 12.02 1.78
CA ILE A 170 -7.59 13.00 2.86
C ILE A 170 -6.68 12.78 4.07
N LYS A 171 -6.48 11.51 4.43
CA LYS A 171 -5.75 11.12 5.63
C LYS A 171 -4.25 11.32 5.40
N ILE A 172 -3.63 12.08 6.31
CA ILE A 172 -2.20 12.34 6.36
C ILE A 172 -1.77 12.11 7.81
N GLU A 173 -0.82 11.21 8.04
CA GLU A 173 -0.37 10.82 9.39
C GLU A 173 1.14 10.51 9.36
N GLY A 174 1.85 10.86 10.44
CA GLY A 174 3.28 10.59 10.63
C GLY A 174 4.21 11.70 10.18
N ASN A 175 5.39 11.75 10.80
CA ASN A 175 6.45 12.69 10.45
C ASN A 175 7.04 12.39 9.06
N LEU A 176 7.66 13.41 8.45
CA LEU A 176 8.51 13.20 7.28
C LEU A 176 9.71 12.34 7.64
N THR A 177 10.21 11.60 6.66
CA THR A 177 11.48 10.88 6.80
C THR A 177 12.65 11.84 7.00
N GLU A 178 13.48 11.57 8.01
CA GLU A 178 14.75 12.24 8.27
C GLU A 178 15.90 11.66 7.43
N ASP A 179 16.95 12.46 7.22
CA ASP A 179 18.08 12.10 6.36
C ASP A 179 18.78 10.81 6.81
N ASP A 180 18.92 10.59 8.11
CA ASP A 180 19.51 9.37 8.67
C ASP A 180 18.56 8.15 8.62
N CYS A 181 17.32 8.35 8.16
CA CYS A 181 16.30 7.31 8.03
C CYS A 181 15.81 7.13 6.59
N VAL A 182 16.39 7.80 5.60
CA VAL A 182 16.07 7.54 4.18
C VAL A 182 16.56 6.15 3.79
N SER A 183 15.63 5.31 3.30
CA SER A 183 15.91 3.95 2.85
C SER A 183 14.83 3.46 1.89
N PHE A 184 14.93 2.24 1.38
CA PHE A 184 13.92 1.70 0.47
C PHE A 184 12.51 1.58 1.08
N VAL A 185 12.38 1.49 2.42
CA VAL A 185 11.08 1.48 3.13
C VAL A 185 10.67 2.88 3.63
N SER A 186 11.42 3.92 3.24
CA SER A 186 11.26 5.30 3.70
C SER A 186 11.92 6.26 2.70
N GLN A 187 11.67 6.03 1.40
CA GLN A 187 12.53 6.54 0.34
C GLN A 187 12.48 8.05 0.15
N PHE A 188 11.39 8.69 0.58
CA PHE A 188 11.15 10.12 0.39
C PHE A 188 10.75 10.80 1.69
N LYS A 189 10.99 12.11 1.76
CA LYS A 189 10.55 12.98 2.85
C LYS A 189 9.06 13.28 2.74
N ILE A 190 8.24 12.24 2.94
CA ILE A 190 6.77 12.29 2.98
C ILE A 190 6.27 11.68 4.29
N PRO A 191 5.06 12.00 4.77
CA PRO A 191 4.44 11.37 5.94
C PRO A 191 4.26 9.86 5.77
N TYR A 192 4.03 9.14 6.87
CA TYR A 192 3.80 7.70 6.84
C TYR A 192 2.55 7.32 6.03
N LEU A 193 1.44 8.02 6.26
CA LEU A 193 0.30 8.09 5.36
C LEU A 193 0.34 9.43 4.64
N TYR A 194 0.59 9.41 3.34
CA TYR A 194 0.87 10.64 2.58
C TYR A 194 -0.34 11.15 1.78
N GLY A 195 -1.40 10.35 1.65
CA GLY A 195 -2.69 10.81 1.10
C GLY A 195 -2.63 11.30 -0.36
N LEU A 196 -1.72 10.79 -1.19
CA LEU A 196 -1.64 11.08 -2.63
C LEU A 196 -1.88 9.81 -3.43
N THR A 197 -2.30 9.92 -4.69
CA THR A 197 -2.16 8.82 -5.65
C THR A 197 -0.70 8.68 -6.08
N ALA A 198 -0.33 7.56 -6.71
CA ALA A 198 1.01 7.39 -7.28
C ALA A 198 1.36 8.51 -8.28
N GLY A 199 0.41 8.91 -9.12
CA GLY A 199 0.59 10.02 -10.07
C GLY A 199 0.77 11.38 -9.40
N GLU A 200 -0.02 11.70 -8.37
CA GLU A 200 0.15 12.93 -7.58
C GLU A 200 1.50 12.94 -6.83
N LEU A 201 1.93 11.80 -6.29
CA LEU A 201 3.24 11.64 -5.66
C LEU A 201 4.37 11.83 -6.68
N ALA A 202 4.29 11.22 -7.86
CA ALA A 202 5.29 11.41 -8.92
C ALA A 202 5.44 12.89 -9.32
N LEU A 203 4.33 13.61 -9.46
CA LEU A 203 4.36 15.05 -9.72
C LEU A 203 5.05 15.83 -8.59
N MET A 204 4.75 15.49 -7.33
CA MET A 204 5.40 16.10 -6.17
C MET A 204 6.90 15.83 -6.15
N LEU A 205 7.33 14.58 -6.29
CA LEU A 205 8.75 14.20 -6.29
C LEU A 205 9.53 14.98 -7.36
N ASN A 206 8.93 15.14 -8.55
CA ASN A 206 9.53 15.85 -9.67
C ASN A 206 9.52 17.39 -9.46
N GLY A 207 8.43 17.93 -8.95
CA GLY A 207 8.23 19.37 -8.77
C GLY A 207 9.01 19.96 -7.59
N GLU A 208 9.10 19.24 -6.48
CA GLU A 208 9.86 19.63 -5.29
C GLU A 208 11.33 19.16 -5.35
N ARG A 209 11.77 18.63 -6.51
CA ARG A 209 13.16 18.18 -6.77
C ARG A 209 13.68 17.20 -5.72
N MET A 210 12.84 16.22 -5.38
CA MET A 210 13.13 15.22 -4.34
C MET A 210 13.92 14.01 -4.86
N LEU A 211 14.15 13.92 -6.17
CA LEU A 211 15.03 12.90 -6.77
C LEU A 211 16.51 13.27 -6.52
N LYS A 212 17.39 12.27 -6.57
CA LYS A 212 18.84 12.49 -6.40
C LYS A 212 19.37 13.59 -7.33
N ASP A 213 20.32 14.35 -6.81
CA ASP A 213 20.96 15.50 -7.48
C ASP A 213 19.95 16.55 -7.97
N LYS A 214 18.74 16.57 -7.37
CA LYS A 214 17.63 17.48 -7.71
C LYS A 214 17.20 17.38 -9.18
N LYS A 215 17.47 16.23 -9.83
CA LYS A 215 17.09 15.99 -11.23
C LYS A 215 15.58 15.96 -11.39
N GLN A 216 15.13 16.32 -12.58
CA GLN A 216 13.73 16.24 -12.97
C GLN A 216 13.57 15.26 -14.13
N CYS A 217 12.59 14.38 -14.01
CA CYS A 217 12.22 13.44 -15.04
C CYS A 217 11.28 14.11 -16.05
N LYS A 218 11.37 13.72 -17.33
CA LYS A 218 10.33 14.02 -18.33
C LYS A 218 9.10 13.17 -17.99
N LEU A 219 8.28 13.69 -17.08
CA LEU A 219 7.17 12.97 -16.47
C LEU A 219 5.85 13.29 -17.18
N HIS A 220 5.07 12.25 -17.46
CA HIS A 220 3.67 12.32 -17.85
C HIS A 220 2.82 11.46 -16.91
N VAL A 221 1.64 11.96 -16.53
CA VAL A 221 0.70 11.19 -15.71
C VAL A 221 -0.60 11.03 -16.49
N VAL A 222 -0.97 9.77 -16.77
CA VAL A 222 -2.27 9.43 -17.35
C VAL A 222 -3.30 9.45 -16.23
N LYS A 223 -3.91 10.62 -16.06
CA LYS A 223 -4.85 10.93 -14.97
C LYS A 223 -6.12 10.08 -15.05
N MET A 224 -6.56 9.57 -13.90
CA MET A 224 -7.84 8.86 -13.78
C MET A 224 -9.05 9.75 -14.09
N LYS A 225 -10.18 9.14 -14.44
CA LYS A 225 -11.49 9.83 -14.46
C LYS A 225 -12.41 9.27 -13.40
N GLY A 226 -13.10 10.14 -12.66
CA GLY A 226 -14.12 9.77 -11.68
C GLY A 226 -13.63 9.64 -10.24
N TRP A 227 -12.34 9.32 -10.01
CA TRP A 227 -11.81 9.23 -8.64
C TRP A 227 -11.89 10.58 -7.91
N LYS A 228 -12.19 10.52 -6.62
CA LYS A 228 -12.29 11.66 -5.71
C LYS A 228 -11.51 11.36 -4.45
N ARG A 229 -10.96 12.39 -3.82
CA ARG A 229 -10.12 12.24 -2.61
C ARG A 229 -10.89 11.59 -1.44
N LYS A 230 -12.21 11.71 -1.42
CA LYS A 230 -13.10 11.11 -0.41
C LYS A 230 -13.36 9.60 -0.61
N MET A 231 -12.97 9.02 -1.75
CA MET A 231 -13.20 7.61 -2.05
C MET A 231 -12.15 6.72 -1.38
N ASP A 232 -12.61 5.74 -0.61
CA ASP A 232 -11.83 4.53 -0.37
C ASP A 232 -11.84 3.60 -1.60
N TYR A 233 -11.04 2.53 -1.59
CA TYR A 233 -10.96 1.63 -2.74
C TYR A 233 -12.31 0.98 -3.11
N ARG A 234 -13.11 0.59 -2.12
CA ARG A 234 -14.39 -0.12 -2.34
C ARG A 234 -15.39 0.76 -3.09
N GLN A 235 -15.38 2.06 -2.81
CA GLN A 235 -16.24 3.05 -3.47
C GLN A 235 -15.92 3.24 -4.96
N THR A 236 -14.74 2.83 -5.43
CA THR A 236 -14.38 2.89 -6.85
C THR A 236 -15.12 1.87 -7.71
N GLY A 237 -15.60 0.79 -7.09
CA GLY A 237 -16.19 -0.35 -7.79
C GLY A 237 -15.19 -1.35 -8.38
N LEU A 238 -13.89 -1.06 -8.30
CA LEU A 238 -12.83 -1.92 -8.85
C LEU A 238 -12.64 -3.20 -8.02
N GLN A 239 -12.19 -4.27 -8.68
CA GLN A 239 -11.77 -5.49 -8.01
C GLN A 239 -10.40 -5.31 -7.38
N TRP A 240 -10.22 -5.84 -6.17
CA TRP A 240 -8.92 -5.84 -5.50
C TRP A 240 -8.12 -7.08 -5.90
N VAL A 241 -6.99 -6.86 -6.56
CA VAL A 241 -5.94 -7.87 -6.68
C VAL A 241 -5.03 -7.70 -5.46
N PRO A 242 -4.68 -8.78 -4.72
CA PRO A 242 -3.76 -8.70 -3.59
C PRO A 242 -2.51 -7.89 -3.94
N SER A 243 -2.34 -6.74 -3.29
CA SER A 243 -1.19 -5.85 -3.55
C SER A 243 0.11 -6.47 -3.05
N SER A 244 0.03 -7.31 -2.02
CA SER A 244 1.04 -8.30 -1.63
C SER A 244 0.33 -9.48 -0.95
N PRO A 245 1.00 -10.62 -0.68
CA PRO A 245 0.36 -11.78 -0.06
C PRO A 245 -0.36 -11.49 1.27
N HIS A 246 0.14 -10.52 2.04
CA HIS A 246 -0.44 -10.13 3.32
C HIS A 246 -1.40 -8.93 3.23
N ILE A 247 -1.63 -8.37 2.03
CA ILE A 247 -2.68 -7.39 1.75
C ILE A 247 -3.73 -8.02 0.79
N PRO A 248 -4.43 -9.09 1.23
CA PRO A 248 -5.31 -9.87 0.35
C PRO A 248 -6.61 -9.15 0.00
N HIS A 249 -6.99 -8.12 0.76
CA HIS A 249 -8.27 -7.44 0.62
C HIS A 249 -8.10 -5.93 0.65
N PRO A 250 -9.03 -5.15 0.07
CA PRO A 250 -8.92 -3.69 0.06
C PRO A 250 -8.95 -3.10 1.47
N HIS A 251 -9.65 -3.74 2.42
CA HIS A 251 -9.63 -3.30 3.80
C HIS A 251 -8.29 -3.58 4.50
N SER A 252 -7.50 -4.56 4.06
CA SER A 252 -6.17 -4.84 4.60
C SER A 252 -5.23 -3.64 4.41
N ALA A 253 -5.44 -2.82 3.37
CA ALA A 253 -4.72 -1.57 3.19
C ALA A 253 -4.93 -0.60 4.37
N PHE A 254 -6.14 -0.54 4.95
CA PHE A 254 -6.41 0.29 6.14
C PHE A 254 -5.64 -0.21 7.36
N PHE A 255 -5.43 -1.51 7.47
CA PHE A 255 -4.85 -2.15 8.65
C PHE A 255 -3.33 -2.25 8.58
N TYR A 256 -2.72 -2.26 7.40
CA TYR A 256 -1.27 -2.19 7.27
C TYR A 256 -0.64 -1.07 8.12
N PRO A 257 -1.08 0.21 8.05
CA PRO A 257 -0.53 1.25 8.90
C PRO A 257 -0.93 1.13 10.38
N VAL A 258 -1.99 0.37 10.70
CA VAL A 258 -2.46 0.15 12.08
C VAL A 258 -1.43 -0.60 12.91
N SER A 259 -0.77 -1.60 12.32
CA SER A 259 0.13 -2.50 13.05
C SER A 259 1.50 -2.70 12.41
N GLY A 260 1.74 -2.17 11.21
CA GLY A 260 2.89 -2.49 10.38
C GLY A 260 4.24 -2.09 10.98
N ILE A 261 4.31 -0.94 11.68
CA ILE A 261 5.56 -0.47 12.29
C ILE A 261 5.98 -1.40 13.44
N LEU A 262 5.04 -1.77 14.32
CA LEU A 262 5.27 -2.78 15.36
C LEU A 262 5.61 -4.14 14.76
N GLY A 263 5.02 -4.49 13.62
CA GLY A 263 5.30 -5.74 12.90
C GLY A 263 6.79 -5.96 12.59
N GLU A 264 7.54 -4.89 12.32
CA GLU A 264 8.98 -4.95 12.04
C GLU A 264 9.81 -5.46 13.23
N LEU A 265 9.30 -5.34 14.46
CA LEU A 265 9.97 -5.83 15.67
C LEU A 265 9.81 -7.33 15.87
N GLN A 266 8.87 -7.97 15.19
CA GLN A 266 8.58 -9.42 15.32
C GLN A 266 8.32 -9.88 16.78
N TYR A 267 7.83 -8.97 17.63
CA TYR A 267 7.65 -9.21 19.06
C TYR A 267 6.23 -9.68 19.42
N MET A 268 5.21 -9.10 18.77
CA MET A 268 3.81 -9.51 18.89
C MET A 268 3.31 -10.01 17.55
N SER A 269 2.39 -10.96 17.57
CA SER A 269 1.66 -11.32 16.36
C SER A 269 0.73 -10.17 15.99
N ILE A 270 0.90 -9.64 14.80
CA ILE A 270 0.02 -8.63 14.20
C ILE A 270 -0.99 -9.26 13.23
N GLY A 271 -1.22 -10.57 13.33
CA GLY A 271 -2.10 -11.33 12.43
C GLY A 271 -1.43 -11.83 11.15
N VAL A 272 -0.23 -11.37 10.79
CA VAL A 272 0.60 -12.04 9.77
C VAL A 272 1.01 -13.40 10.32
N GLY A 273 0.68 -14.48 9.59
CA GLY A 273 0.69 -15.84 10.14
C GLY A 273 -0.68 -16.39 10.51
N TYR A 274 -1.72 -15.55 10.47
CA TYR A 274 -3.13 -15.87 10.73
C TYR A 274 -4.03 -15.32 9.60
N THR A 275 -5.34 -15.48 9.70
CA THR A 275 -6.29 -15.18 8.60
C THR A 275 -6.72 -13.71 8.49
N ILE A 276 -6.29 -12.86 9.43
CA ILE A 276 -6.64 -11.44 9.48
C ILE A 276 -5.38 -10.56 9.62
N PRO A 277 -4.46 -10.60 8.63
CA PRO A 277 -3.18 -9.90 8.70
C PRO A 277 -3.37 -8.39 8.92
N PHE A 278 -2.57 -7.85 9.83
CA PHE A 278 -2.56 -6.46 10.30
C PHE A 278 -3.78 -6.01 11.14
N GLN A 279 -4.79 -6.84 11.29
CA GLN A 279 -6.06 -6.45 11.95
C GLN A 279 -6.07 -6.69 13.46
N MET A 280 -4.96 -7.10 14.04
CA MET A 280 -4.92 -7.57 15.43
C MET A 280 -3.54 -7.41 16.07
N PHE A 281 -3.50 -7.58 17.38
CA PHE A 281 -2.28 -7.63 18.18
C PHE A 281 -2.43 -8.72 19.23
N ALA A 282 -1.52 -9.69 19.27
CA ALA A 282 -1.60 -10.82 20.20
C ALA A 282 -0.21 -11.35 20.62
N ALA A 283 -0.15 -11.90 21.83
CA ALA A 283 1.01 -12.57 22.38
C ALA A 283 0.58 -13.62 23.42
N ALA A 284 1.47 -14.57 23.75
CA ALA A 284 1.16 -15.65 24.70
C ALA A 284 0.98 -15.13 26.15
N TRP A 285 1.59 -14.00 26.48
CA TRP A 285 1.57 -13.38 27.82
C TRP A 285 0.41 -12.38 28.03
N ILE A 286 -0.43 -12.14 27.01
CA ILE A 286 -1.56 -11.21 27.12
C ILE A 286 -2.80 -11.93 27.69
N GLU A 287 -3.59 -11.21 28.46
CA GLU A 287 -4.97 -11.58 28.79
C GLU A 287 -5.92 -10.72 27.96
N ALA A 288 -6.62 -11.35 27.00
CA ALA A 288 -7.37 -10.65 25.94
C ALA A 288 -8.37 -9.62 26.50
N GLU A 289 -9.14 -10.01 27.52
CA GLU A 289 -10.17 -9.17 28.13
C GLU A 289 -9.59 -7.93 28.83
N LYS A 290 -8.44 -8.07 29.51
CA LYS A 290 -7.79 -6.94 30.21
C LYS A 290 -7.28 -5.91 29.21
N LEU A 291 -6.60 -6.37 28.14
CA LEU A 291 -6.08 -5.48 27.11
C LEU A 291 -7.22 -4.78 26.35
N ALA A 292 -8.26 -5.52 25.95
CA ALA A 292 -9.44 -4.95 25.30
C ALA A 292 -10.13 -3.89 26.16
N LYS A 293 -10.33 -4.17 27.46
CA LYS A 293 -10.94 -3.21 28.40
C LYS A 293 -10.12 -1.93 28.53
N ARG A 294 -8.79 -2.04 28.68
CA ARG A 294 -7.88 -0.89 28.77
C ARG A 294 -7.93 -0.02 27.49
N LEU A 295 -7.81 -0.65 26.33
CA LEU A 295 -7.82 0.04 25.04
C LEU A 295 -9.16 0.70 24.73
N ASN A 296 -10.28 0.03 24.99
CA ASN A 296 -11.60 0.64 24.84
C ASN A 296 -11.81 1.81 25.83
N GLY A 297 -11.17 1.77 27.01
CA GLY A 297 -11.15 2.89 27.96
C GLY A 297 -10.48 4.16 27.44
N LEU A 298 -9.65 4.07 26.39
CA LEU A 298 -9.05 5.24 25.73
C LEU A 298 -10.03 5.99 24.81
N ASN A 299 -11.19 5.38 24.49
CA ASN A 299 -12.22 5.97 23.61
C ASN A 299 -11.67 6.46 22.26
N VAL A 300 -10.79 5.66 21.63
CA VAL A 300 -10.18 6.01 20.34
C VAL A 300 -11.27 6.21 19.27
N PRO A 301 -11.38 7.39 18.65
CA PRO A 301 -12.46 7.69 17.72
C PRO A 301 -12.54 6.70 16.56
N GLY A 302 -13.72 6.12 16.32
CA GLY A 302 -13.95 5.22 15.18
C GLY A 302 -13.28 3.86 15.29
N VAL A 303 -12.87 3.44 16.50
CA VAL A 303 -12.20 2.15 16.75
C VAL A 303 -12.86 1.44 17.93
N VAL A 304 -13.01 0.12 17.80
CA VAL A 304 -13.39 -0.79 18.89
C VAL A 304 -12.38 -1.92 18.96
N PHE A 305 -11.93 -2.27 20.16
CA PHE A 305 -11.01 -3.39 20.39
C PHE A 305 -11.81 -4.58 20.91
N ARG A 306 -11.81 -5.70 20.18
CA ARG A 306 -12.48 -6.93 20.59
C ARG A 306 -11.46 -7.94 21.10
N PRO A 307 -11.65 -8.56 22.27
CA PRO A 307 -10.76 -9.63 22.75
C PRO A 307 -10.75 -10.81 21.75
N ILE A 308 -9.59 -11.43 21.55
CA ILE A 308 -9.44 -12.59 20.67
C ILE A 308 -8.45 -13.61 21.24
N HIS A 309 -8.71 -14.89 20.97
CA HIS A 309 -7.84 -16.03 21.26
C HIS A 309 -7.56 -16.74 19.94
N ILE A 310 -6.30 -16.93 19.59
CA ILE A 310 -5.90 -17.49 18.30
C ILE A 310 -4.76 -18.50 18.45
N LYS A 311 -4.52 -19.24 17.37
CA LYS A 311 -3.34 -20.07 17.18
C LYS A 311 -2.82 -19.85 15.75
N PRO A 312 -1.75 -19.06 15.55
CA PRO A 312 -1.19 -18.79 14.23
C PRO A 312 -0.77 -20.05 13.48
N PHE A 313 -0.95 -20.04 12.15
CA PHE A 313 -0.59 -21.14 11.25
C PHE A 313 0.90 -21.11 10.85
N TYR A 314 1.48 -19.92 10.77
CA TYR A 314 2.89 -19.67 10.46
C TYR A 314 3.37 -18.36 11.09
N SER A 315 4.63 -17.96 10.86
CA SER A 315 5.22 -16.72 11.39
C SER A 315 5.19 -16.64 12.93
N ILE A 316 5.03 -15.44 13.49
CA ILE A 316 5.15 -15.15 14.93
C ILE A 316 4.09 -15.92 15.73
N GLY A 317 4.55 -16.69 16.72
CA GLY A 317 3.71 -17.52 17.59
C GLY A 317 3.10 -18.74 16.89
N LYS A 318 3.71 -19.23 15.80
CA LYS A 318 3.27 -20.44 15.10
C LYS A 318 2.99 -21.58 16.07
N GLY A 319 1.76 -22.08 16.07
CA GLY A 319 1.36 -23.23 16.88
C GLY A 319 1.07 -22.93 18.36
N GLU A 320 1.41 -21.74 18.85
CA GLU A 320 1.15 -21.30 20.22
C GLU A 320 -0.25 -20.72 20.38
N HIS A 321 -0.82 -20.83 21.58
CA HIS A 321 -2.06 -20.14 21.91
C HIS A 321 -1.74 -18.70 22.29
N LEU A 322 -2.21 -17.76 21.48
CA LEU A 322 -2.05 -16.33 21.73
C LEU A 322 -3.39 -15.71 22.12
N GLN A 323 -3.31 -14.67 22.94
CA GLN A 323 -4.43 -13.82 23.29
C GLN A 323 -4.13 -12.38 22.93
N GLY A 324 -5.17 -11.58 22.73
CA GLY A 324 -4.98 -10.19 22.34
C GLY A 324 -6.26 -9.48 21.95
N VAL A 325 -6.13 -8.54 21.02
CA VAL A 325 -7.25 -7.77 20.49
C VAL A 325 -7.30 -7.80 18.98
N GLN A 326 -8.50 -7.95 18.43
CA GLN A 326 -8.80 -7.57 17.05
C GLN A 326 -9.23 -6.10 17.04
N VAL A 327 -8.67 -5.33 16.12
CA VAL A 327 -9.03 -3.93 15.89
C VAL A 327 -10.19 -3.88 14.89
N HIS A 328 -11.31 -3.31 15.30
CA HIS A 328 -12.45 -3.04 14.45
C HIS A 328 -12.52 -1.54 14.17
N ILE A 329 -12.31 -1.14 12.91
CA ILE A 329 -12.51 0.24 12.47
C ILE A 329 -14.00 0.43 12.17
N THR A 330 -14.69 1.19 13.03
CA THR A 330 -16.13 1.47 12.92
C THR A 330 -16.41 2.77 12.17
N ASP A 331 -15.47 3.73 12.19
CA ASP A 331 -15.50 4.95 11.38
C ASP A 331 -14.08 5.28 10.88
N PHE A 332 -13.81 4.92 9.62
CA PHE A 332 -12.51 5.12 8.99
C PHE A 332 -12.08 6.59 8.94
N LYS A 333 -13.03 7.53 8.82
CA LYS A 333 -12.69 8.96 8.72
C LYS A 333 -12.15 9.50 10.04
N LYS A 334 -12.60 8.94 11.16
CA LYS A 334 -12.21 9.36 12.52
C LYS A 334 -11.02 8.59 13.06
N ALA A 335 -10.85 7.32 12.67
CA ALA A 335 -9.81 6.44 13.20
C ALA A 335 -8.38 6.96 12.91
N PRO A 336 -7.53 7.22 13.91
CA PRO A 336 -6.12 7.57 13.71
C PRO A 336 -5.31 6.29 13.49
N LEU A 337 -5.17 5.86 12.23
CA LEU A 337 -4.78 4.48 11.92
C LEU A 337 -3.41 4.13 12.52
N SER A 338 -2.40 4.95 12.22
CA SER A 338 -1.01 4.67 12.60
C SER A 338 -0.72 4.81 14.09
N GLU A 339 -1.54 5.58 14.82
CA GLU A 339 -1.45 5.76 16.27
C GLU A 339 -1.81 4.47 17.03
N ILE A 340 -2.68 3.62 16.47
CA ILE A 340 -3.26 2.47 17.19
C ILE A 340 -2.19 1.52 17.73
N GLN A 341 -1.16 1.16 16.95
CA GLN A 341 -0.08 0.30 17.48
C GLN A 341 0.58 0.92 18.70
N PHE A 342 0.87 2.23 18.72
CA PHE A 342 1.52 2.85 19.87
C PHE A 342 0.63 2.87 21.11
N LEU A 343 -0.69 3.02 20.94
CA LEU A 343 -1.65 2.85 22.03
C LEU A 343 -1.68 1.41 22.54
N VAL A 344 -1.64 0.41 21.65
CA VAL A 344 -1.53 -1.00 22.03
C VAL A 344 -0.23 -1.27 22.79
N MET A 345 0.90 -0.77 22.30
CA MET A 345 2.21 -0.87 22.95
C MET A 345 2.19 -0.24 24.34
N GLN A 346 1.54 0.93 24.49
CA GLN A 346 1.38 1.62 25.77
C GLN A 346 0.56 0.80 26.76
N GLU A 347 -0.63 0.33 26.35
CA GLU A 347 -1.52 -0.41 27.24
C GLU A 347 -0.98 -1.80 27.58
N ALA A 348 -0.25 -2.43 26.65
CA ALA A 348 0.47 -3.67 26.91
C ALA A 348 1.59 -3.47 27.94
N ALA A 349 2.42 -2.43 27.80
CA ALA A 349 3.48 -2.14 28.78
C ALA A 349 2.91 -1.75 30.16
N ALA A 350 1.76 -1.08 30.20
CA ALA A 350 1.11 -0.74 31.47
C ALA A 350 0.53 -1.97 32.20
N LEU A 351 -0.02 -2.95 31.46
CA LEU A 351 -0.53 -4.20 32.03
C LEU A 351 0.60 -5.18 32.38
N TYR A 352 1.67 -5.18 31.58
CA TYR A 352 2.78 -6.14 31.65
C TYR A 352 4.12 -5.39 31.57
N PRO A 353 4.56 -4.71 32.63
CA PRO A 353 5.77 -3.88 32.61
C PRO A 353 7.05 -4.67 32.29
N ASP A 354 7.12 -5.94 32.68
CA ASP A 354 8.19 -6.90 32.36
C ASP A 354 8.14 -7.42 30.91
N ARG A 355 7.26 -6.86 30.08
CA ARG A 355 7.08 -7.15 28.65
C ARG A 355 7.11 -5.88 27.80
N ALA A 356 7.66 -4.78 28.34
CA ALA A 356 7.84 -3.55 27.60
C ALA A 356 8.63 -3.80 26.30
N ILE A 357 8.06 -3.38 25.18
CA ILE A 357 8.47 -3.88 23.85
C ILE A 357 9.93 -3.56 23.53
N PHE A 358 10.39 -2.35 23.81
CA PHE A 358 11.77 -1.97 23.50
C PHE A 358 12.81 -2.50 24.50
N ASP A 359 12.38 -3.09 25.61
CA ASP A 359 13.28 -3.77 26.55
C ASP A 359 13.48 -5.25 26.16
N HIS A 360 12.51 -5.84 25.46
CA HIS A 360 12.46 -7.28 25.20
C HIS A 360 12.45 -7.70 23.72
N ALA A 361 12.10 -6.81 22.78
CA ALA A 361 12.19 -7.09 21.36
C ALA A 361 13.65 -7.16 20.89
N ASP A 362 13.89 -7.87 19.77
CA ASP A 362 15.22 -8.00 19.19
C ASP A 362 15.79 -6.62 18.81
N LYS A 363 16.88 -6.21 19.46
CA LYS A 363 17.59 -4.96 19.20
C LYS A 363 18.10 -4.87 17.76
N GLY A 364 18.35 -6.00 17.09
CA GLY A 364 18.69 -6.08 15.66
C GLY A 364 17.57 -5.61 14.73
N ARG A 365 16.34 -5.46 15.22
CA ARG A 365 15.18 -4.94 14.48
C ARG A 365 14.92 -3.46 14.69
N PHE A 366 15.55 -2.83 15.69
CA PHE A 366 15.27 -1.42 16.03
C PHE A 366 15.60 -0.48 14.88
N ARG A 367 16.66 -0.76 14.12
CA ARG A 367 16.97 0.03 12.94
C ARG A 367 15.85 -0.02 11.90
N MET A 368 15.25 -1.19 11.66
CA MET A 368 14.14 -1.30 10.69
C MET A 368 12.91 -0.55 11.20
N PHE A 369 12.61 -0.64 12.49
CA PHE A 369 11.55 0.16 13.12
C PHE A 369 11.77 1.66 12.92
N ASP A 370 12.99 2.16 13.13
CA ASP A 370 13.34 3.57 12.93
C ASP A 370 13.21 3.98 11.45
N LEU A 371 13.68 3.13 10.53
CA LEU A 371 13.57 3.36 9.09
C LEU A 371 12.10 3.47 8.66
N VAL A 372 11.25 2.51 9.05
CA VAL A 372 9.81 2.53 8.73
C VAL A 372 9.12 3.74 9.36
N SER A 373 9.46 4.08 10.61
CA SER A 373 8.99 5.28 11.30
C SER A 373 9.49 6.57 10.65
N GLY A 374 10.59 6.52 9.88
CA GLY A 374 11.22 7.65 9.23
C GLY A 374 12.00 8.55 10.20
N SER A 375 12.15 8.15 11.46
CA SER A 375 12.98 8.80 12.46
C SER A 375 13.18 7.86 13.65
N LYS A 376 14.40 7.84 14.20
CA LYS A 376 14.70 7.19 15.48
C LYS A 376 14.01 7.85 16.68
N GLN A 377 13.58 9.12 16.53
CA GLN A 377 12.89 9.85 17.60
C GLN A 377 11.61 9.15 18.05
N ILE A 378 10.94 8.41 17.17
CA ILE A 378 9.72 7.68 17.52
C ILE A 378 10.01 6.58 18.55
N ARG A 379 11.01 5.75 18.28
CA ARG A 379 11.46 4.74 19.23
C ARG A 379 12.04 5.38 20.48
N GLU A 380 13.02 6.27 20.34
CA GLU A 380 13.76 6.86 21.47
C GLU A 380 12.86 7.58 22.46
N ARG A 381 11.87 8.35 21.98
CA ARG A 381 10.92 9.05 22.85
C ARG A 381 9.91 8.10 23.47
N PHE A 382 9.35 7.16 22.68
CA PHE A 382 8.39 6.18 23.21
C PHE A 382 9.02 5.28 24.27
N SER A 383 10.26 4.83 24.08
CA SER A 383 11.00 3.98 25.02
C SER A 383 11.27 4.62 26.38
N LYS A 384 11.09 5.94 26.55
CA LYS A 384 11.34 6.60 27.86
C LYS A 384 10.42 6.09 28.95
N ARG A 385 9.14 5.87 28.61
CA ARG A 385 8.11 5.39 29.55
C ARG A 385 6.92 4.70 28.89
N ASN A 386 7.04 4.33 27.61
CA ASN A 386 6.04 3.61 26.83
C ASN A 386 4.73 4.38 26.67
N ARG A 387 4.79 5.70 26.45
CA ARG A 387 3.62 6.57 26.34
C ARG A 387 3.54 7.22 24.97
N TRP A 388 2.38 7.11 24.33
CA TRP A 388 2.09 7.74 23.04
C TRP A 388 2.20 9.27 23.12
N GLU A 389 1.81 9.86 24.25
CA GLU A 389 1.83 11.32 24.44
C GLU A 389 3.22 11.94 24.28
N ASP A 390 4.30 11.17 24.50
CA ASP A 390 5.69 11.62 24.35
C ASP A 390 6.16 11.68 22.88
N ILE A 391 5.39 11.07 21.97
CA ILE A 391 5.70 11.03 20.54
C ILE A 391 4.61 11.67 19.66
N ARG A 392 3.45 11.98 20.23
CA ARG A 392 2.30 12.51 19.50
C ARG A 392 2.60 13.83 18.79
N ASP A 393 3.27 14.75 19.48
CA ASP A 393 3.70 16.04 18.90
C ASP A 393 4.61 15.80 17.69
N TYR A 394 5.57 14.88 17.82
CA TYR A 394 6.52 14.53 16.78
C TYR A 394 5.84 13.90 15.57
N TRP A 395 4.92 12.96 15.81
CA TRP A 395 4.20 12.25 14.75
C TRP A 395 3.33 13.17 13.90
N TYR A 396 2.82 14.25 14.48
CA TYR A 396 1.92 15.19 13.79
C TYR A 396 2.59 16.50 13.33
N LYS A 397 3.86 16.73 13.67
CA LYS A 397 4.56 18.01 13.43
C LYS A 397 4.54 18.48 11.97
N ASP A 398 4.56 17.55 11.02
CA ASP A 398 4.70 17.87 9.59
C ASP A 398 3.37 17.80 8.79
N VAL A 399 2.27 17.37 9.42
CA VAL A 399 1.04 17.01 8.71
C VAL A 399 0.41 18.20 7.97
N GLU A 400 0.31 19.35 8.63
CA GLU A 400 -0.34 20.52 8.03
C GLU A 400 0.51 21.19 6.94
N ASP A 401 1.82 21.24 7.12
CA ASP A 401 2.70 21.77 6.08
C ASP A 401 2.78 20.84 4.88
N PHE A 402 2.81 19.52 5.09
CA PHE A 402 2.69 18.56 4.01
C PHE A 402 1.34 18.64 3.30
N ARG A 403 0.23 18.88 4.02
CA ARG A 403 -1.10 19.09 3.43
C ARG A 403 -1.13 20.33 2.53
N LYS A 404 -0.50 21.45 2.96
CA LYS A 404 -0.38 22.66 2.13
C LYS A 404 0.45 22.40 0.87
N LEU A 405 1.59 21.73 1.03
CA LEU A 405 2.47 21.35 -0.07
C LEU A 405 1.75 20.47 -1.10
N SER A 406 1.05 19.44 -0.62
CA SER A 406 0.32 18.47 -1.43
C SER A 406 -0.70 19.09 -2.36
N LYS A 407 -1.37 20.18 -1.95
CA LYS A 407 -2.38 20.87 -2.76
C LYS A 407 -1.85 21.36 -4.11
N LYS A 408 -0.55 21.68 -4.22
CA LYS A 408 0.08 22.09 -5.48
C LYS A 408 0.04 20.98 -6.55
N TYR A 409 -0.03 19.72 -6.12
CA TYR A 409 0.12 18.54 -6.95
C TYR A 409 -1.17 17.72 -7.09
N TYR A 410 -2.28 18.17 -6.50
CA TYR A 410 -3.54 17.45 -6.60
C TYR A 410 -4.07 17.41 -8.03
N LEU A 411 -4.28 16.20 -8.53
CA LEU A 411 -5.00 15.95 -9.77
C LEU A 411 -6.50 15.82 -9.52
N TYR A 412 -6.90 15.49 -8.29
CA TYR A 412 -8.28 15.15 -7.97
C TYR A 412 -8.86 16.02 -6.85
N LYS A 413 -10.19 16.18 -6.86
CA LYS A 413 -10.94 16.95 -5.86
C LYS A 413 -11.47 16.07 -4.74
#